data_AF-A0A0G1YB32-F1
#
_entry.id   AF-A0A0G1YB32-F1
#
_cell.length_a   1.000
_cell.length_b   1.000
_cell.length_c   1.000
_cell.angle_alpha   90.00
_cell.angle_beta   90.00
_cell.angle_gamma   90.00
#
_symmetry.space_group_name_H-M   'P 1'
#
loop_
_entity.id
_entity.type
_entity.pdbx_description
1 polymer ?
#
loop_
_entity_poly.entity_id
_entity_poly.type
_entity_poly.pdbx_seq_one_letter_code
_entity_poly.pdbx_strand_id
1 'polypeptide(L)'
;MQKPNLRQGSGRQACAHCSAPFEVTPEDLAFYDQVSPVIRGTKYAIPAPSLCPDCRQQRRLAFCNEFNLYPGTCGLCRKRTLSQFPQSSSVPYYCHECWHSDKWNALSYGREIDFTRPFFEQLTALKRSVPSLALDVQGELQNCDYIHYAGSSKNSYLIMHADFCEDCMYGYGFKHNRSCVDGFYNLQCELLYDCVDCHGSYGLTHCQDCINCHSGAFLRDCIGCKSCFLCTGLRNKEYCFENEQLTKEEYRERTQGIDLQSFKTYQECRARRREIEKKHTFKEFHGHNTENCAG
;
A
#
# COMPACT_ATOMS: atom_id res chain seq x y z
N MET A 1 -32.89 6.35 -27.46
CA MET A 1 -32.53 5.90 -26.10
C MET A 1 -33.59 4.92 -25.62
N GLN A 2 -33.38 3.62 -25.89
CA GLN A 2 -34.25 2.56 -25.38
C GLN A 2 -33.92 2.34 -23.90
N LYS A 3 -34.93 2.46 -23.03
CA LYS A 3 -34.81 2.06 -21.62
C LYS A 3 -34.53 0.54 -21.59
N PRO A 4 -33.51 0.06 -20.87
CA PRO A 4 -33.29 -1.37 -20.76
C PRO A 4 -34.49 -2.00 -20.05
N ASN A 5 -35.02 -3.08 -20.63
CA ASN A 5 -36.05 -3.92 -20.04
C ASN A 5 -35.66 -4.31 -18.61
N LEU A 6 -36.46 -3.88 -17.64
CA LEU A 6 -36.40 -4.35 -16.26
C LEU A 6 -36.76 -5.83 -16.26
N ARG A 7 -35.77 -6.71 -16.09
CA ARG A 7 -36.02 -8.10 -15.73
C ARG A 7 -36.64 -8.12 -14.32
N GLN A 8 -37.94 -8.41 -14.26
CA GLN A 8 -38.64 -8.74 -13.03
C GLN A 8 -37.99 -10.00 -12.45
N GLY A 9 -37.40 -9.87 -11.25
CA GLY A 9 -36.69 -10.95 -10.54
C GLY A 9 -35.27 -10.59 -10.06
N SER A 10 -34.69 -9.45 -10.47
CA SER A 10 -33.37 -9.04 -9.97
C SER A 10 -33.48 -8.56 -8.52
N GLY A 11 -32.67 -9.12 -7.62
CA GLY A 11 -32.52 -8.73 -6.21
C GLY A 11 -31.88 -7.34 -6.02
N ARG A 12 -32.33 -6.36 -6.81
CA ARG A 12 -31.90 -4.98 -6.76
C ARG A 12 -32.59 -4.27 -5.61
N GLN A 13 -31.77 -3.72 -4.72
CA GLN A 13 -32.20 -2.93 -3.57
C GLN A 13 -31.43 -1.62 -3.51
N ALA A 14 -31.97 -0.64 -2.79
CA ALA A 14 -31.34 0.65 -2.58
C ALA A 14 -30.37 0.58 -1.40
N CYS A 15 -29.18 1.15 -1.56
CA CYS A 15 -28.21 1.29 -0.47
C CYS A 15 -28.79 2.14 0.66
N ALA A 16 -28.80 1.63 1.89
CA ALA A 16 -29.33 2.34 3.06
C ALA A 16 -28.55 3.63 3.42
N HIS A 17 -27.37 3.85 2.82
CA HIS A 17 -26.54 5.03 3.08
C HIS A 17 -26.59 6.07 1.94
N CYS A 18 -26.32 5.65 0.70
CA CYS A 18 -26.24 6.57 -0.45
C CYS A 18 -27.42 6.46 -1.41
N SER A 19 -28.39 5.58 -1.13
CA SER A 19 -29.56 5.29 -1.99
C SER A 19 -29.23 4.74 -3.38
N ALA A 20 -27.96 4.51 -3.71
CA ALA A 20 -27.56 3.92 -4.98
C ALA A 20 -28.11 2.49 -5.11
N PRO A 21 -28.62 2.09 -6.29
CA PRO A 21 -29.10 0.73 -6.51
C PRO A 21 -27.91 -0.24 -6.56
N PHE A 22 -28.04 -1.40 -5.92
CA PHE A 22 -27.09 -2.49 -6.04
C PHE A 22 -27.84 -3.83 -6.02
N GLU A 23 -27.20 -4.86 -6.55
CA GLU A 23 -27.79 -6.19 -6.71
C GLU A 23 -27.24 -7.15 -5.67
N VAL A 24 -28.12 -8.02 -5.16
CA VAL A 24 -27.76 -9.24 -4.43
C VAL A 24 -28.33 -10.40 -5.22
N THR A 25 -27.44 -11.25 -5.72
CA THR A 25 -27.77 -12.37 -6.60
C THR A 25 -28.28 -13.58 -5.80
N PRO A 26 -29.00 -14.52 -6.42
CA PRO A 26 -29.33 -15.81 -5.79
C PRO A 26 -28.09 -16.55 -5.29
N GLU A 27 -26.97 -16.47 -6.01
CA GLU A 27 -25.69 -17.05 -5.64
C GLU A 27 -25.11 -16.40 -4.38
N ASP A 28 -25.21 -15.08 -4.24
CA ASP A 28 -24.84 -14.37 -3.00
C ASP A 28 -25.67 -14.85 -1.80
N LEU A 29 -26.99 -15.02 -1.98
CA LEU A 29 -27.89 -15.49 -0.93
C LEU A 29 -27.57 -16.93 -0.51
N ALA A 30 -27.31 -17.82 -1.48
CA ALA A 30 -26.87 -19.18 -1.21
C ALA A 30 -25.53 -19.21 -0.46
N PHE A 31 -24.59 -18.33 -0.83
CA PHE A 31 -23.32 -18.18 -0.12
C PHE A 31 -23.53 -17.71 1.33
N TYR A 32 -24.34 -16.67 1.57
CA TYR A 32 -24.63 -16.21 2.94
C TYR A 32 -25.29 -17.28 3.79
N ASP A 33 -26.23 -18.05 3.23
CA ASP A 33 -26.83 -19.20 3.93
C ASP A 33 -25.78 -20.28 4.22
N GLN A 34 -24.89 -20.59 3.28
CA GLN A 34 -23.82 -21.57 3.46
C GLN A 34 -22.84 -21.17 4.57
N VAL A 35 -22.43 -19.90 4.63
CA VAL A 35 -21.47 -19.40 5.64
C VAL A 35 -22.13 -19.02 6.98
N SER A 36 -23.45 -19.12 7.08
CA SER A 36 -24.18 -18.80 8.31
C SER A 36 -23.83 -19.80 9.43
N PRO A 37 -23.33 -19.32 10.60
CA PRO A 37 -22.83 -20.20 11.63
C PRO A 37 -23.95 -21.00 12.31
N VAL A 38 -23.64 -22.24 12.67
CA VAL A 38 -24.50 -23.11 13.49
C VAL A 38 -23.90 -23.20 14.90
N ILE A 39 -24.59 -22.60 15.87
CA ILE A 39 -24.14 -22.58 17.27
C ILE A 39 -25.16 -23.36 18.09
N ARG A 40 -24.71 -24.43 18.77
CA ARG A 40 -25.55 -25.33 19.58
C ARG A 40 -26.76 -25.90 18.81
N GLY A 41 -26.55 -26.24 17.53
CA GLY A 41 -27.59 -26.81 16.66
C GLY A 41 -28.55 -25.78 16.03
N THR A 42 -28.45 -24.50 16.42
CA THR A 42 -29.25 -23.42 15.82
C THR A 42 -28.44 -22.69 14.76
N LYS A 43 -28.99 -22.55 13.55
CA LYS A 43 -28.38 -21.78 12.47
C LYS A 43 -28.71 -20.29 12.63
N TYR A 44 -27.69 -19.44 12.66
CA TYR A 44 -27.84 -17.99 12.74
C TYR A 44 -27.59 -17.38 11.36
N ALA A 45 -28.66 -17.00 10.68
CA ALA A 45 -28.57 -16.47 9.32
C ALA A 45 -27.76 -15.17 9.26
N ILE A 46 -26.77 -15.13 8.37
CA ILE A 46 -26.08 -13.90 7.98
C ILE A 46 -26.98 -13.19 6.96
N PRO A 47 -27.45 -11.97 7.24
CA PRO A 47 -28.36 -11.27 6.34
C PRO A 47 -27.62 -10.76 5.10
N ALA A 48 -28.37 -10.61 4.00
CA ALA A 48 -27.90 -9.89 2.83
C ALA A 48 -27.48 -8.44 3.21
N PRO A 49 -26.47 -7.87 2.52
CA PRO A 49 -25.99 -6.53 2.82
C PRO A 49 -27.07 -5.49 2.56
N SER A 50 -27.17 -4.49 3.45
CA SER A 50 -28.03 -3.31 3.28
C SER A 50 -27.32 -2.15 2.58
N LEU A 51 -26.02 -2.31 2.30
CA LEU A 51 -25.18 -1.29 1.69
C LEU A 51 -24.59 -1.79 0.37
N CYS A 52 -24.47 -0.87 -0.59
CA CYS A 52 -23.76 -1.14 -1.83
C CYS A 52 -22.28 -1.47 -1.59
N PRO A 53 -21.60 -2.13 -2.55
CA PRO A 53 -20.18 -2.46 -2.46
C PRO A 53 -19.29 -1.30 -2.03
N ASP A 54 -19.48 -0.10 -2.59
CA ASP A 54 -18.67 1.08 -2.29
C ASP A 54 -18.84 1.56 -0.85
N CYS A 55 -20.07 1.65 -0.35
CA CYS A 55 -20.31 2.03 1.04
C CYS A 55 -19.79 0.97 2.02
N ARG A 56 -19.81 -0.32 1.65
CA ARG A 56 -19.15 -1.37 2.44
C ARG A 56 -17.63 -1.22 2.43
N GLN A 57 -17.03 -0.86 1.29
CA GLN A 57 -15.60 -0.58 1.19
C GLN A 57 -15.21 0.62 2.06
N GLN A 58 -15.96 1.72 2.01
CA GLN A 58 -15.74 2.88 2.87
C GLN A 58 -15.78 2.49 4.36
N ARG A 59 -16.75 1.68 4.78
CA ARG A 59 -16.83 1.20 6.18
C ARG A 59 -15.64 0.31 6.57
N ARG A 60 -15.13 -0.53 5.67
CA ARG A 60 -13.93 -1.33 5.92
C ARG A 60 -12.71 -0.44 6.11
N LEU A 61 -12.55 0.56 5.23
CA LEU A 61 -11.41 1.48 5.25
C LEU A 61 -11.50 2.54 6.36
N ALA A 62 -12.69 2.80 6.91
CA ALA A 62 -12.89 3.82 7.95
C ALA A 62 -12.11 3.54 9.26
N PHE A 63 -11.63 2.31 9.46
CA PHE A 63 -10.81 1.93 10.62
C PHE A 63 -9.30 2.01 10.34
N CYS A 64 -8.89 2.21 9.09
CA CYS A 64 -7.50 2.31 8.70
C CYS A 64 -7.14 3.78 8.46
N ASN A 65 -6.09 4.27 9.11
CA ASN A 65 -5.53 5.58 8.83
C ASN A 65 -4.04 5.45 8.49
N GLU A 66 -3.73 5.31 7.22
CA GLU A 66 -2.36 5.04 6.76
C GLU A 66 -1.46 6.27 6.75
N PHE A 67 -2.00 7.47 6.52
CA PHE A 67 -1.19 8.65 6.20
C PHE A 67 -1.38 9.84 7.15
N ASN A 68 -2.52 9.96 7.82
CA ASN A 68 -2.81 11.15 8.61
C ASN A 68 -2.24 10.99 10.03
N LEU A 69 -1.01 11.43 10.24
CA LEU A 69 -0.39 11.39 11.56
C LEU A 69 -0.66 12.69 12.32
N TYR A 70 -1.04 12.56 13.58
CA TYR A 70 -1.39 13.66 14.46
C TYR A 70 -0.41 13.79 15.62
N PRO A 71 -0.09 15.02 16.06
CA PRO A 71 0.64 15.22 17.29
C PRO A 71 -0.23 14.79 18.48
N GLY A 72 0.37 14.00 19.36
CA GLY A 72 -0.32 13.37 20.48
C GLY A 72 0.55 13.24 21.72
N THR A 73 -0.04 12.66 22.75
CA THR A 73 0.62 12.41 24.04
C THR A 73 0.33 10.97 24.45
N CYS A 74 1.38 10.20 24.71
CA CYS A 74 1.24 8.80 25.13
C CYS A 74 0.41 8.71 26.43
N GLY A 75 -0.60 7.84 26.43
CA GLY A 75 -1.48 7.62 27.59
C GLY A 75 -0.76 7.04 28.81
N LEU A 76 0.39 6.39 28.62
CA LEU A 76 1.16 5.75 29.70
C LEU A 76 2.28 6.65 30.23
N CYS A 77 3.28 6.97 29.40
CA CYS A 77 4.45 7.74 29.83
C CYS A 77 4.28 9.26 29.75
N ARG A 78 3.16 9.75 29.18
CA ARG A 78 2.86 11.19 29.00
C ARG A 78 3.86 11.98 28.14
N LYS A 79 4.79 11.32 27.46
CA LYS A 79 5.66 11.95 26.47
C LYS A 79 4.87 12.32 25.21
N ARG A 80 5.32 13.36 24.52
CA ARG A 80 4.84 13.72 23.18
C ARG A 80 5.20 12.61 22.19
N THR A 81 4.29 12.32 21.26
CA THR A 81 4.45 11.31 20.21
C THR A 81 3.64 11.72 18.99
N LEU A 82 3.83 11.02 17.88
CA LEU A 82 2.85 10.98 16.78
C LEU A 82 1.83 9.86 17.05
N SER A 83 0.65 9.98 16.44
CA SER A 83 -0.44 9.03 16.57
C SER A 83 -1.29 9.00 15.29
N GLN A 84 -1.84 7.83 14.96
CA GLN A 84 -2.86 7.65 13.93
C GLN A 84 -4.25 8.16 14.38
N PHE A 85 -4.40 8.55 15.64
CA PHE A 85 -5.66 9.02 16.19
C PHE A 85 -5.70 10.55 16.25
N PRO A 86 -6.75 11.21 15.73
CA PRO A 86 -6.91 12.66 15.84
C PRO A 86 -7.13 13.07 17.30
N GLN A 87 -6.89 14.33 17.62
CA GLN A 87 -7.07 14.86 18.98
C GLN A 87 -8.51 14.79 19.50
N SER A 88 -9.50 14.75 18.59
CA SER A 88 -10.92 14.53 18.92
C SER A 88 -11.24 13.08 19.32
N SER A 89 -10.31 12.15 19.10
CA SER A 89 -10.48 10.76 19.48
C SER A 89 -10.45 10.60 21.01
N SER A 90 -11.39 9.84 21.53
CA SER A 90 -11.40 9.42 22.94
C SER A 90 -10.62 8.12 23.18
N VAL A 91 -10.01 7.55 22.13
CA VAL A 91 -9.26 6.30 22.22
C VAL A 91 -7.92 6.55 22.91
N PRO A 92 -7.64 5.91 24.07
CA PRO A 92 -6.32 5.96 24.66
C PRO A 92 -5.33 5.26 23.74
N TYR A 93 -4.10 5.76 23.67
CA TYR A 93 -3.04 5.11 22.90
C TYR A 93 -1.68 5.22 23.56
N TYR A 94 -0.82 4.24 23.30
CA TYR A 94 0.54 4.20 23.81
C TYR A 94 1.57 4.36 22.69
N CYS A 95 2.66 5.09 22.97
CA CYS A 95 3.79 5.13 22.05
C CYS A 95 4.41 3.74 21.92
N HIS A 96 5.17 3.51 20.84
CA HIS A 96 5.81 2.23 20.52
C HIS A 96 6.55 1.62 21.73
N GLU A 97 7.43 2.40 22.37
CA GLU A 97 8.18 1.95 23.56
C GLU A 97 7.27 1.47 24.70
N CYS A 98 6.16 2.17 24.95
CA CYS A 98 5.24 1.81 26.03
C CYS A 98 4.41 0.58 25.68
N TRP A 99 3.95 0.51 24.42
CA TRP A 99 3.16 -0.62 23.91
C TRP A 99 3.91 -1.94 24.03
N HIS A 100 5.20 -1.96 23.69
CA HIS A 100 6.05 -3.16 23.75
C HIS A 100 6.78 -3.32 25.09
N SER A 101 6.42 -2.56 26.14
CA SER A 101 7.01 -2.69 27.47
C SER A 101 6.14 -3.50 28.42
N ASP A 102 6.74 -4.04 29.47
CA ASP A 102 6.05 -4.73 30.57
C ASP A 102 5.26 -3.79 31.51
N LYS A 103 5.16 -2.50 31.18
CA LYS A 103 4.50 -1.49 32.01
C LYS A 103 2.98 -1.51 31.92
N TRP A 104 2.41 -2.29 31.00
CA TRP A 104 0.98 -2.47 30.86
C TRP A 104 0.66 -3.90 30.42
N ASN A 105 -0.58 -4.33 30.61
CA ASN A 105 -1.05 -5.65 30.21
C ASN A 105 -2.46 -5.52 29.64
N ALA A 106 -2.67 -5.98 28.40
CA ALA A 106 -3.98 -5.94 27.76
C ALA A 106 -5.06 -6.70 28.56
N LEU A 107 -4.68 -7.75 29.29
CA LEU A 107 -5.60 -8.56 30.09
C LEU A 107 -6.17 -7.79 31.31
N SER A 108 -5.51 -6.72 31.77
CA SER A 108 -6.03 -5.91 32.89
C SER A 108 -7.33 -5.17 32.56
N TYR A 109 -7.65 -5.04 31.27
CA TYR A 109 -8.90 -4.45 30.78
C TYR A 109 -10.02 -5.48 30.60
N GLY A 110 -9.76 -6.76 30.89
CA GLY A 110 -10.75 -7.84 30.82
C GLY A 110 -11.97 -7.53 31.68
N ARG A 111 -13.16 -7.89 31.16
CA ARG A 111 -14.44 -7.70 31.84
C ARG A 111 -15.30 -8.94 31.60
N GLU A 112 -16.05 -9.33 32.62
CA GLU A 112 -17.13 -10.31 32.45
C GLU A 112 -18.24 -9.73 31.56
N ILE A 113 -18.87 -10.59 30.76
CA ILE A 113 -19.99 -10.20 29.91
C ILE A 113 -21.25 -10.11 30.77
N ASP A 114 -21.88 -8.94 30.79
CA ASP A 114 -23.18 -8.73 31.42
C ASP A 114 -24.30 -9.04 30.41
N PHE A 115 -24.89 -10.23 30.50
CA PHE A 115 -25.97 -10.64 29.60
C PHE A 115 -27.28 -9.86 29.78
N THR A 116 -27.39 -8.97 30.77
CA THR A 116 -28.55 -8.09 30.96
C THR A 116 -28.47 -6.81 30.13
N ARG A 117 -27.31 -6.54 29.51
CA ARG A 117 -27.05 -5.32 28.72
C ARG A 117 -26.75 -5.62 27.25
N PRO A 118 -27.02 -4.69 26.32
CA PRO A 118 -26.67 -4.87 24.92
C PRO A 118 -25.16 -5.12 24.73
N PHE A 119 -24.81 -6.18 23.99
CA PHE A 119 -23.42 -6.59 23.78
C PHE A 119 -22.56 -5.49 23.14
N PHE A 120 -23.06 -4.81 22.11
CA PHE A 120 -22.27 -3.81 21.38
C PHE A 120 -21.97 -2.55 22.21
N GLU A 121 -22.80 -2.22 23.20
CA GLU A 121 -22.48 -1.14 24.14
C GLU A 121 -21.32 -1.53 25.05
N GLN A 122 -21.35 -2.77 25.57
CA GLN A 122 -20.27 -3.31 26.39
C GLN A 122 -18.97 -3.41 25.59
N LEU A 123 -19.03 -3.90 24.35
CA LEU A 123 -17.88 -3.97 23.44
C LEU A 123 -17.34 -2.58 23.11
N THR A 124 -18.21 -1.59 22.88
CA THR A 124 -17.80 -0.20 22.64
C THR A 124 -17.12 0.39 23.85
N ALA A 125 -17.68 0.18 25.06
CA ALA A 125 -17.08 0.64 26.30
C ALA A 125 -15.72 -0.03 26.57
N LEU A 126 -15.58 -1.31 26.25
CA LEU A 126 -14.31 -2.03 26.31
C LEU A 126 -13.32 -1.43 25.32
N LYS A 127 -13.64 -1.37 24.02
CA LYS A 127 -12.79 -0.82 22.96
C LYS A 127 -12.31 0.61 23.25
N ARG A 128 -13.15 1.46 23.84
CA ARG A 128 -12.77 2.83 24.22
C ARG A 128 -11.84 2.90 25.44
N SER A 129 -11.81 1.86 26.26
CA SER A 129 -10.95 1.81 27.45
C SER A 129 -9.60 1.16 27.18
N VAL A 130 -9.54 0.18 26.27
CA VAL A 130 -8.30 -0.50 25.93
C VAL A 130 -7.44 0.45 25.09
N PRO A 131 -6.17 0.69 25.48
CA PRO A 131 -5.24 1.45 24.69
C PRO A 131 -5.01 0.83 23.31
N SER A 132 -4.84 1.66 22.30
CA SER A 132 -4.34 1.27 20.98
C SER A 132 -2.86 1.61 20.83
N LEU A 133 -2.20 1.00 19.85
CA LEU A 133 -0.85 1.40 19.45
C LEU A 133 -0.92 2.73 18.69
N ALA A 134 -0.15 3.74 19.12
CA ALA A 134 -0.20 5.10 18.55
C ALA A 134 0.16 5.09 17.06
N LEU A 135 1.20 4.35 16.68
CA LEU A 135 1.60 4.11 15.30
C LEU A 135 1.88 2.63 15.17
N ASP A 136 1.24 1.95 14.22
CA ASP A 136 1.47 0.54 13.96
C ASP A 136 2.89 0.33 13.43
N VAL A 137 3.78 -0.06 14.33
CA VAL A 137 5.17 -0.39 14.03
C VAL A 137 5.46 -1.68 14.76
N GLN A 138 5.88 -2.69 14.02
CA GLN A 138 6.16 -4.03 14.52
C GLN A 138 7.64 -4.34 14.28
N GLY A 139 8.51 -3.77 15.10
CA GLY A 139 9.96 -3.98 14.99
C GLY A 139 10.78 -2.88 15.65
N GLU A 140 12.10 -2.95 15.46
CA GLU A 140 13.02 -1.97 16.03
C GLU A 140 13.25 -0.80 15.08
N LEU A 141 13.10 0.42 15.60
CA LEU A 141 13.40 1.64 14.88
C LEU A 141 14.70 2.25 15.41
N GLN A 142 15.65 2.50 14.52
CA GLN A 142 16.89 3.20 14.85
C GLN A 142 17.01 4.48 14.01
N ASN A 143 16.96 5.65 14.65
CA ASN A 143 17.04 6.94 13.96
C ASN A 143 15.97 7.07 12.85
N CYS A 144 14.70 6.84 13.23
CA CYS A 144 13.56 6.94 12.32
C CYS A 144 12.47 7.82 12.89
N ASP A 145 11.85 8.63 12.02
CA ASP A 145 10.71 9.49 12.36
C ASP A 145 9.61 9.38 11.29
N TYR A 146 8.37 9.63 11.70
CA TYR A 146 7.18 9.55 10.82
C TYR A 146 7.00 8.17 10.15
N ILE A 147 7.03 7.11 10.95
CA ILE A 147 6.92 5.72 10.48
C ILE A 147 5.55 5.14 10.85
N HIS A 148 4.85 4.52 9.89
CA HIS A 148 3.56 3.88 10.17
C HIS A 148 3.33 2.63 9.29
N TYR A 149 2.60 1.65 9.82
CA TYR A 149 2.41 0.33 9.20
C TYR A 149 3.73 -0.31 8.77
N ALA A 150 4.75 -0.28 9.63
CA ALA A 150 6.11 -0.63 9.26
C ALA A 150 6.76 -1.65 10.21
N GLY A 151 7.77 -2.33 9.71
CA GLY A 151 8.64 -3.21 10.49
C GLY A 151 9.93 -2.50 10.95
N SER A 152 10.91 -3.29 11.38
CA SER A 152 12.23 -2.79 11.77
C SER A 152 12.82 -1.90 10.68
N SER A 153 13.38 -0.75 11.03
CA SER A 153 13.95 0.20 10.06
C SER A 153 15.04 1.05 10.70
N LYS A 154 15.94 1.58 9.86
CA LYS A 154 17.08 2.39 10.28
C LYS A 154 17.26 3.61 9.39
N ASN A 155 17.61 4.75 9.99
CA ASN A 155 17.93 6.00 9.27
C ASN A 155 16.87 6.40 8.22
N SER A 156 15.60 6.20 8.53
CA SER A 156 14.50 6.35 7.55
C SER A 156 13.48 7.37 8.01
N TYR A 157 12.87 8.10 7.07
CA TYR A 157 11.95 9.21 7.37
C TYR A 157 10.71 9.16 6.49
N LEU A 158 9.53 9.35 7.10
CA LEU A 158 8.25 9.41 6.40
C LEU A 158 8.00 8.18 5.52
N ILE A 159 8.15 6.98 6.08
CA ILE A 159 7.85 5.73 5.37
C ILE A 159 6.60 5.05 5.95
N MET A 160 5.77 4.54 5.05
CA MET A 160 4.48 3.92 5.36
C MET A 160 4.45 2.51 4.78
N HIS A 161 3.83 1.50 5.40
CA HIS A 161 3.67 0.14 4.81
C HIS A 161 4.97 -0.63 4.48
N ALA A 162 6.09 -0.30 5.11
CA ALA A 162 7.42 -0.78 4.72
C ALA A 162 8.16 -1.51 5.85
N ASP A 163 8.88 -2.58 5.53
CA ASP A 163 9.70 -3.32 6.50
C ASP A 163 11.15 -3.35 6.05
N PHE A 164 12.04 -3.25 7.03
CA PHE A 164 13.48 -3.42 6.86
C PHE A 164 14.13 -2.43 5.88
N CYS A 165 13.77 -1.16 6.05
CA CYS A 165 14.35 -0.06 5.29
C CYS A 165 15.62 0.45 5.98
N GLU A 166 16.67 0.71 5.19
CA GLU A 166 17.86 1.45 5.63
C GLU A 166 18.07 2.66 4.72
N ASP A 167 18.25 3.84 5.30
CA ASP A 167 18.51 5.10 4.57
C ASP A 167 17.42 5.44 3.51
N CYS A 168 16.15 5.18 3.80
CA CYS A 168 15.03 5.45 2.88
C CYS A 168 14.15 6.61 3.35
N MET A 169 13.72 7.46 2.43
CA MET A 169 12.89 8.63 2.72
C MET A 169 11.60 8.59 1.89
N TYR A 170 10.54 9.22 2.40
CA TYR A 170 9.23 9.52 1.78
C TYR A 170 8.56 8.40 0.93
N GLY A 171 8.87 7.14 1.24
CA GLY A 171 8.34 5.96 0.55
C GLY A 171 7.05 5.41 1.15
N TYR A 172 6.15 4.94 0.30
CA TYR A 172 5.14 3.96 0.70
C TYR A 172 5.77 2.60 0.34
N GLY A 173 5.59 1.60 1.20
CA GLY A 173 5.64 0.18 0.91
C GLY A 173 6.90 -0.41 0.31
N PHE A 174 7.83 -0.83 1.15
CA PHE A 174 9.01 -1.56 0.68
C PHE A 174 9.36 -2.71 1.60
N LYS A 175 9.82 -3.85 1.09
CA LYS A 175 10.43 -4.90 1.93
C LYS A 175 11.77 -5.42 1.41
N HIS A 176 12.77 -4.54 1.32
CA HIS A 176 14.08 -4.53 2.00
C HIS A 176 15.06 -3.72 1.12
N ASN A 177 15.50 -2.53 1.56
CA ASN A 177 15.95 -1.49 0.63
C ASN A 177 16.93 -0.48 1.24
N ARG A 178 17.99 -0.16 0.47
CA ARG A 178 19.17 0.71 0.76
C ARG A 178 19.56 1.46 -0.53
N SER A 179 19.11 2.64 -0.93
CA SER A 179 18.54 3.80 -0.25
C SER A 179 17.67 4.49 -1.30
N CYS A 180 16.44 4.87 -0.99
CA CYS A 180 15.47 5.37 -1.96
C CYS A 180 14.76 6.64 -1.45
N VAL A 181 14.48 7.55 -2.38
CA VAL A 181 13.79 8.86 -2.24
C VAL A 181 13.00 9.11 -3.55
N ASP A 182 11.88 8.49 -3.91
CA ASP A 182 10.87 7.64 -3.23
C ASP A 182 10.33 6.58 -4.22
N GLY A 183 9.48 5.63 -3.76
CA GLY A 183 8.38 5.10 -4.61
C GLY A 183 7.92 3.63 -4.44
N PHE A 184 6.77 3.41 -3.76
CA PHE A 184 5.97 2.16 -3.59
C PHE A 184 5.77 1.38 -4.90
N TYR A 185 5.98 0.05 -5.00
CA TYR A 185 6.44 -0.90 -3.98
C TYR A 185 7.62 -1.77 -4.46
N ASN A 186 8.86 -1.42 -4.07
CA ASN A 186 10.12 -2.11 -4.42
C ASN A 186 10.53 -3.19 -3.39
N LEU A 187 10.54 -4.48 -3.80
CA LEU A 187 10.76 -5.68 -2.94
C LEU A 187 11.95 -6.55 -3.43
N GLN A 188 13.19 -6.13 -3.59
CA GLN A 188 14.20 -5.66 -2.62
C GLN A 188 15.24 -4.93 -3.50
N CYS A 189 15.85 -3.83 -3.05
CA CYS A 189 16.57 -2.93 -3.96
C CYS A 189 17.76 -2.18 -3.34
N GLU A 190 18.71 -1.77 -4.19
CA GLU A 190 19.89 -1.00 -3.77
C GLU A 190 20.23 0.20 -4.69
N LEU A 191 19.86 1.38 -4.21
CA LEU A 191 20.07 2.73 -4.74
C LEU A 191 19.32 3.06 -6.04
N LEU A 192 18.04 3.39 -5.84
CA LEU A 192 17.08 3.84 -6.84
C LEU A 192 16.71 5.30 -6.54
N TYR A 193 16.50 6.11 -7.58
CA TYR A 193 15.99 7.48 -7.46
C TYR A 193 14.80 7.69 -8.39
N ASP A 194 13.68 8.20 -7.85
CA ASP A 194 12.43 8.46 -8.58
C ASP A 194 11.95 7.24 -9.40
N CYS A 195 11.82 6.08 -8.75
CA CYS A 195 11.45 4.83 -9.42
C CYS A 195 10.12 4.28 -8.89
N VAL A 196 9.30 3.72 -9.79
CA VAL A 196 7.98 3.15 -9.48
C VAL A 196 7.93 1.69 -9.93
N ASP A 197 7.43 0.80 -9.08
CA ASP A 197 7.26 -0.64 -9.37
C ASP A 197 8.51 -1.28 -10.01
N CYS A 198 9.65 -1.12 -9.34
CA CYS A 198 10.94 -1.66 -9.77
C CYS A 198 11.39 -2.80 -8.84
N HIS A 199 11.52 -4.01 -9.38
CA HIS A 199 11.79 -5.21 -8.57
C HIS A 199 13.19 -5.79 -8.88
N GLY A 200 13.90 -6.24 -7.84
CA GLY A 200 15.19 -6.94 -7.98
C GLY A 200 16.27 -6.17 -8.74
N SER A 201 16.23 -4.84 -8.68
CA SER A 201 17.02 -3.95 -9.55
C SER A 201 18.06 -3.14 -8.78
N TYR A 202 19.09 -2.66 -9.49
CA TYR A 202 20.24 -1.95 -8.89
C TYR A 202 20.62 -0.70 -9.69
N GLY A 203 20.86 0.43 -9.01
CA GLY A 203 21.40 1.64 -9.63
C GLY A 203 20.51 2.20 -10.74
N LEU A 204 19.22 2.38 -10.47
CA LEU A 204 18.27 2.93 -11.44
C LEU A 204 17.90 4.38 -11.12
N THR A 205 17.68 5.16 -12.18
CA THR A 205 17.21 6.56 -12.08
C THR A 205 15.99 6.76 -12.96
N HIS A 206 14.90 7.29 -12.41
CA HIS A 206 13.68 7.62 -13.14
C HIS A 206 13.07 6.46 -13.94
N CYS A 207 12.94 5.28 -13.32
CA CYS A 207 12.48 4.06 -13.99
C CYS A 207 11.08 3.64 -13.52
N GLN A 208 10.34 2.93 -14.39
CA GLN A 208 9.01 2.45 -14.08
C GLN A 208 8.76 1.03 -14.61
N ASP A 209 8.07 0.18 -13.85
CA ASP A 209 7.66 -1.17 -14.24
C ASP A 209 8.87 -2.04 -14.68
N CYS A 210 9.97 -1.96 -13.94
CA CYS A 210 11.23 -2.62 -14.32
C CYS A 210 11.54 -3.82 -13.42
N ILE A 211 12.03 -4.92 -14.01
CA ILE A 211 12.31 -6.15 -13.27
C ILE A 211 13.73 -6.62 -13.58
N ASN A 212 14.55 -6.85 -12.56
CA ASN A 212 15.94 -7.35 -12.67
C ASN A 212 16.82 -6.50 -13.61
N CYS A 213 16.70 -5.17 -13.53
CA CYS A 213 17.46 -4.22 -14.33
C CYS A 213 18.64 -3.63 -13.54
N HIS A 214 19.73 -3.30 -14.24
CA HIS A 214 20.97 -2.81 -13.60
C HIS A 214 21.57 -1.60 -14.34
N SER A 215 21.99 -0.59 -13.57
CA SER A 215 22.75 0.57 -14.06
C SER A 215 22.08 1.25 -15.26
N GLY A 216 20.83 1.66 -15.10
CA GLY A 216 20.01 2.24 -16.17
C GLY A 216 19.28 3.49 -15.73
N ALA A 217 18.87 4.31 -16.71
CA ALA A 217 18.09 5.50 -16.41
C ALA A 217 16.99 5.74 -17.44
N PHE A 218 15.86 6.28 -16.99
CA PHE A 218 14.70 6.59 -17.82
C PHE A 218 14.15 5.36 -18.56
N LEU A 219 14.05 4.23 -17.86
CA LEU A 219 13.51 2.97 -18.39
C LEU A 219 12.02 2.83 -18.09
N ARG A 220 11.27 2.22 -19.01
CA ARG A 220 9.88 1.83 -18.75
C ARG A 220 9.54 0.44 -19.30
N ASP A 221 8.85 -0.37 -18.49
CA ASP A 221 8.48 -1.75 -18.85
C ASP A 221 9.69 -2.51 -19.40
N CYS A 222 10.77 -2.63 -18.62
CA CYS A 222 12.00 -3.31 -19.04
C CYS A 222 12.30 -4.49 -18.11
N ILE A 223 12.75 -5.61 -18.67
CA ILE A 223 13.07 -6.81 -17.88
C ILE A 223 14.48 -7.28 -18.22
N GLY A 224 15.34 -7.49 -17.22
CA GLY A 224 16.67 -8.06 -17.41
C GLY A 224 17.65 -7.15 -18.16
N CYS A 225 17.42 -5.84 -18.18
CA CYS A 225 18.23 -4.90 -18.97
C CYS A 225 19.42 -4.33 -18.19
N LYS A 226 20.54 -4.12 -18.87
CA LYS A 226 21.80 -3.62 -18.26
C LYS A 226 22.39 -2.47 -19.07
N SER A 227 22.77 -1.37 -18.42
CA SER A 227 23.37 -0.22 -19.13
C SER A 227 22.50 0.23 -20.31
N CYS A 228 21.25 0.58 -19.99
CA CYS A 228 20.29 1.11 -20.96
C CYS A 228 19.87 2.52 -20.54
N PHE A 229 19.63 3.40 -21.52
CA PHE A 229 19.21 4.78 -21.29
C PHE A 229 18.04 5.15 -22.21
N LEU A 230 16.98 5.78 -21.67
CA LEU A 230 15.78 6.17 -22.43
C LEU A 230 15.15 5.02 -23.22
N CYS A 231 15.00 3.84 -22.60
CA CYS A 231 14.48 2.66 -23.29
C CYS A 231 13.12 2.20 -22.75
N THR A 232 12.27 1.72 -23.65
CA THR A 232 10.92 1.24 -23.33
C THR A 232 10.69 -0.16 -23.90
N GLY A 233 10.15 -1.08 -23.11
CA GLY A 233 9.67 -2.38 -23.60
C GLY A 233 10.76 -3.41 -23.91
N LEU A 234 12.01 -3.19 -23.48
CA LEU A 234 13.12 -4.10 -23.78
C LEU A 234 13.17 -5.30 -22.84
N ARG A 235 13.70 -6.43 -23.34
CA ARG A 235 13.86 -7.68 -22.59
C ARG A 235 15.26 -8.25 -22.82
N ASN A 236 16.01 -8.48 -21.75
CA ASN A 236 17.36 -9.08 -21.76
C ASN A 236 18.34 -8.39 -22.73
N LYS A 237 18.37 -7.06 -22.71
CA LYS A 237 19.24 -6.24 -23.57
C LYS A 237 20.30 -5.49 -22.76
N GLU A 238 21.41 -5.17 -23.42
CA GLU A 238 22.46 -4.34 -22.87
C GLU A 238 22.98 -3.32 -23.88
N TYR A 239 23.47 -2.18 -23.40
CA TYR A 239 24.04 -1.10 -24.23
C TYR A 239 23.04 -0.53 -25.25
N CYS A 240 21.85 -0.16 -24.76
CA CYS A 240 20.82 0.48 -25.60
C CYS A 240 20.62 1.96 -25.25
N PHE A 241 20.44 2.79 -26.28
CA PHE A 241 20.11 4.21 -26.15
C PHE A 241 18.89 4.52 -27.03
N GLU A 242 17.79 5.01 -26.46
CA GLU A 242 16.54 5.26 -27.21
C GLU A 242 16.06 4.04 -28.03
N ASN A 243 16.10 2.85 -27.41
CA ASN A 243 15.81 1.54 -28.02
C ASN A 243 16.76 1.08 -29.16
N GLU A 244 17.80 1.85 -29.49
CA GLU A 244 18.84 1.46 -30.45
C GLU A 244 19.91 0.59 -29.77
N GLN A 245 20.26 -0.55 -30.39
CA GLN A 245 21.36 -1.40 -29.93
C GLN A 245 22.69 -0.81 -30.37
N LEU A 246 23.58 -0.57 -29.42
CA LEU A 246 24.92 -0.04 -29.67
C LEU A 246 25.99 -1.03 -29.27
N THR A 247 27.21 -0.79 -29.72
CA THR A 247 28.41 -1.34 -29.09
C THR A 247 28.63 -0.70 -27.73
N LYS A 248 29.48 -1.32 -26.91
CA LYS A 248 29.81 -0.82 -25.57
C LYS A 248 30.51 0.54 -25.63
N GLU A 249 31.36 0.74 -26.62
CA GLU A 249 32.14 1.95 -26.86
C GLU A 249 31.23 3.10 -27.28
N GLU A 250 30.34 2.86 -28.25
CA GLU A 250 29.34 3.85 -28.70
C GLU A 250 28.36 4.23 -27.58
N TYR A 251 27.92 3.25 -26.78
CA TYR A 251 27.04 3.52 -25.64
C TYR A 251 27.72 4.43 -24.61
N ARG A 252 29.00 4.17 -24.30
CA ARG A 252 29.79 5.03 -23.39
C ARG A 252 29.94 6.44 -23.94
N GLU A 253 30.23 6.58 -25.23
CA GLU A 253 30.36 7.88 -25.88
C GLU A 253 29.05 8.67 -25.82
N ARG A 254 27.91 8.04 -26.12
CA ARG A 254 26.59 8.70 -26.06
C ARG A 254 26.17 9.10 -24.64
N THR A 255 26.63 8.39 -23.62
CA THR A 255 26.19 8.61 -22.23
C THR A 255 27.13 9.48 -21.40
N GLN A 256 28.41 9.59 -21.76
CA GLN A 256 29.43 10.31 -20.99
C GLN A 256 29.10 11.80 -20.76
N GLY A 257 28.36 12.45 -21.67
CA GLY A 257 28.00 13.86 -21.56
C GLY A 257 26.69 14.15 -20.81
N ILE A 258 25.99 13.12 -20.33
CA ILE A 258 24.66 13.28 -19.71
C ILE A 258 24.82 13.49 -18.19
N ASP A 259 24.66 14.73 -17.76
CA ASP A 259 24.67 15.07 -16.33
C ASP A 259 23.26 15.00 -15.72
N LEU A 260 22.97 13.92 -14.98
CA LEU A 260 21.70 13.75 -14.27
C LEU A 260 21.62 14.52 -12.95
N GLN A 261 22.70 15.15 -12.49
CA GLN A 261 22.68 16.05 -11.32
C GLN A 261 22.10 17.41 -11.69
N SER A 262 22.19 17.80 -12.97
CA SER A 262 21.48 18.94 -13.53
C SER A 262 19.98 18.68 -13.58
N PHE A 263 19.21 19.40 -12.77
CA PHE A 263 17.75 19.31 -12.79
C PHE A 263 17.16 19.62 -14.18
N LYS A 264 17.80 20.49 -14.96
CA LYS A 264 17.38 20.79 -16.33
C LYS A 264 17.48 19.54 -17.21
N THR A 265 18.66 18.91 -17.24
CA THR A 265 18.93 17.70 -18.04
C THR A 265 18.04 16.54 -17.59
N TYR A 266 17.81 16.41 -16.29
CA TYR A 266 16.87 15.45 -15.72
C TYR A 266 15.45 15.61 -16.29
N GLN A 267 14.92 16.84 -16.31
CA GLN A 267 13.59 17.12 -16.84
C GLN A 267 13.51 16.92 -18.35
N GLU A 268 14.57 17.26 -19.10
CA GLU A 268 14.65 17.00 -20.53
C GLU A 268 14.61 15.49 -20.84
N CYS A 269 15.38 14.68 -20.10
CA CYS A 269 15.34 13.22 -20.24
C CYS A 269 13.96 12.65 -19.86
N ARG A 270 13.34 13.16 -18.79
CA ARG A 270 11.99 12.76 -18.39
C ARG A 270 10.96 13.07 -19.47
N ALA A 271 11.03 14.25 -20.07
CA ALA A 271 10.15 14.63 -21.18
C ALA A 271 10.41 13.74 -22.41
N ARG A 272 11.68 13.47 -22.74
CA ARG A 272 12.05 12.59 -23.86
C ARG A 272 11.51 11.18 -23.69
N ARG A 273 11.64 10.60 -22.49
CA ARG A 273 11.06 9.28 -22.16
C ARG A 273 9.57 9.23 -22.49
N ARG A 274 8.80 10.24 -22.06
CA ARG A 274 7.35 10.33 -22.34
C ARG A 274 7.02 10.34 -23.83
N GLU A 275 7.84 10.98 -24.67
CA GLU A 275 7.63 10.96 -26.13
C GLU A 275 7.91 9.58 -26.75
N ILE A 276 8.88 8.83 -26.20
CA ILE A 276 9.16 7.45 -26.63
C ILE A 276 8.01 6.53 -26.22
N GLU A 277 7.49 6.69 -25.01
CA GLU A 277 6.38 5.89 -24.47
C GLU A 277 5.10 5.97 -25.32
N LYS A 278 4.80 7.13 -25.92
CA LYS A 278 3.62 7.29 -26.80
C LYS A 278 3.64 6.36 -28.02
N LYS A 279 4.81 5.83 -28.37
CA LYS A 279 5.00 4.91 -29.50
C LYS A 279 4.96 3.44 -29.08
N HIS A 280 4.77 3.16 -27.79
CA HIS A 280 4.79 1.83 -27.22
C HIS A 280 3.42 1.46 -26.65
N THR A 281 3.03 0.19 -26.77
CA THR A 281 1.80 -0.35 -26.19
C THR A 281 2.13 -1.06 -24.88
N PHE A 282 1.51 -0.64 -23.79
CA PHE A 282 1.71 -1.21 -22.47
C PHE A 282 0.64 -2.26 -22.15
N LYS A 283 0.99 -3.20 -21.27
CA LYS A 283 0.02 -4.10 -20.67
C LYS A 283 -0.93 -3.30 -19.77
N GLU A 284 -2.19 -3.73 -19.74
CA GLU A 284 -3.18 -3.17 -18.81
C GLU A 284 -3.04 -3.78 -17.41
N PHE A 285 -2.57 -5.03 -17.31
CA PHE A 285 -2.36 -5.75 -16.05
C PHE A 285 -0.95 -6.35 -15.94
N HIS A 286 -0.35 -6.21 -14.76
CA HIS A 286 0.97 -6.74 -14.41
C HIS A 286 0.81 -7.84 -13.34
N GLY A 287 0.55 -9.07 -13.78
CA GLY A 287 0.47 -10.26 -12.94
C GLY A 287 1.75 -11.09 -12.96
N HIS A 288 2.05 -11.78 -11.86
CA HIS A 288 3.17 -12.71 -11.75
C HIS A 288 2.67 -14.08 -11.27
N ASN A 289 2.96 -15.14 -12.03
CA ASN A 289 2.60 -16.54 -11.72
C ASN A 289 1.11 -16.75 -11.35
N THR A 290 0.20 -16.08 -12.04
CA THR A 290 -1.25 -16.22 -11.82
C THR A 290 -1.80 -17.39 -12.64
N GLU A 291 -2.17 -18.48 -11.98
CA GLU A 291 -2.84 -19.64 -12.58
C GLU A 291 -4.29 -19.72 -12.09
N ASN A 292 -5.24 -19.90 -13.01
CA ASN A 292 -6.68 -20.00 -12.72
C ASN A 292 -7.26 -18.78 -11.95
N CYS A 293 -6.75 -17.58 -12.21
CA CYS A 293 -7.29 -16.33 -11.67
C CYS A 293 -8.21 -15.64 -12.67
N ALA A 294 -9.40 -15.19 -12.24
CA ALA A 294 -10.37 -14.49 -13.08
C ALA A 294 -10.38 -12.96 -12.89
N GLY A 295 -9.35 -12.43 -12.20
CA GLY A 295 -9.31 -11.06 -11.67
C GLY A 295 -9.53 -11.03 -10.17
#